data_AF-A0A4Y8Q5X3-F1
#
_entry.id   AF-A0A4Y8Q5X3-F1
#
_cell.length_a   1.000
_cell.length_b   1.000
_cell.length_c   1.000
_cell.angle_alpha   90.00
_cell.angle_beta   90.00
_cell.angle_gamma   90.00
#
_symmetry.space_group_name_H-M   'P 1'
#
loop_
_entity.id
_entity.type
_entity.pdbx_description
1 polymer ?
#
loop_
_entity_poly.entity_id
_entity_poly.type
_entity_poly.pdbx_seq_one_letter_code
_entity_poly.pdbx_strand_id
1 'polypeptide(L)'
;MKETVIDALLHPKESFERTEALRECAADLGENPSGTLPAVAVEFLNSYQTEDQVQAALIGIALHRLARSRTPQIGVLARLFPALFMDWEPHIRKEAEAIFAGLSTKDVFGQLTEMVGMEEGTEVDRYYAFNVISTVDYDDLT
;
A
#
# COMPACT_ATOMS: atom_id res chain seq x y z
N MET A 1 -8.89 14.44 9.14
CA MET A 1 -9.80 13.51 8.47
C MET A 1 -11.25 13.70 8.90
N LYS A 2 -12.13 13.88 7.91
CA LYS A 2 -13.57 14.02 8.12
C LYS A 2 -14.20 12.65 8.39
N GLU A 3 -15.26 12.61 9.18
CA GLU A 3 -16.01 11.39 9.48
C GLU A 3 -16.55 10.71 8.20
N THR A 4 -16.95 11.50 7.21
CA THR A 4 -17.41 11.02 5.90
C THR A 4 -16.35 10.22 5.13
N VAL A 5 -15.06 10.53 5.32
CA VAL A 5 -13.96 9.79 4.68
C VAL A 5 -13.77 8.44 5.34
N ILE A 6 -13.87 8.39 6.67
CA ILE A 6 -13.79 7.15 7.43
C ILE A 6 -14.97 6.24 7.10
N ASP A 7 -16.18 6.80 6.97
CA ASP A 7 -17.36 6.04 6.56
C ASP A 7 -17.21 5.48 5.15
N ALA A 8 -16.79 6.28 4.16
CA ALA A 8 -16.56 5.82 2.79
C ALA A 8 -15.42 4.78 2.68
N LEU A 9 -14.42 4.84 3.58
CA LEU A 9 -13.36 3.84 3.66
C LEU A 9 -13.90 2.47 4.11
N LEU A 10 -14.65 2.47 5.22
CA LEU A 10 -15.12 1.26 5.89
C LEU A 10 -16.39 0.67 5.25
N HIS A 11 -17.28 1.53 4.76
CA HIS A 11 -18.62 1.19 4.28
C HIS A 11 -18.93 1.86 2.94
N PRO A 12 -18.10 1.68 1.90
CA PRO A 12 -18.40 2.21 0.58
C PRO A 12 -19.65 1.58 0.01
N LYS A 13 -20.44 2.36 -0.72
CA LYS A 13 -21.52 1.84 -1.56
C LYS A 13 -20.97 1.30 -2.87
N GLU A 14 -19.89 1.90 -3.36
CA GLU A 14 -19.24 1.55 -4.62
C GLU A 14 -17.71 1.56 -4.48
N SER A 15 -17.00 0.74 -5.27
CA SER A 15 -15.54 0.60 -5.14
C SER A 15 -14.80 1.94 -5.29
N PHE A 16 -15.27 2.83 -6.18
CA PHE A 16 -14.64 4.12 -6.38
C PHE A 16 -14.72 5.01 -5.13
N GLU A 17 -15.78 4.90 -4.31
CA GLU A 17 -15.91 5.69 -3.07
C GLU A 17 -14.79 5.34 -2.09
N ARG A 18 -14.47 4.04 -1.98
CA ARG A 18 -13.34 3.58 -1.16
C ARG A 18 -12.01 4.08 -1.73
N THR A 19 -11.83 4.03 -3.05
CA THR A 19 -10.61 4.53 -3.69
C THR A 19 -10.40 6.01 -3.41
N GLU A 20 -11.44 6.84 -3.55
CA GLU A 20 -11.35 8.27 -3.25
C GLU A 20 -11.15 8.54 -1.75
N ALA A 21 -11.79 7.77 -0.87
CA ALA A 21 -11.56 7.85 0.57
C ALA A 21 -10.11 7.49 0.94
N LEU A 22 -9.52 6.49 0.28
CA LEU A 22 -8.11 6.13 0.45
C LEU A 22 -7.17 7.22 -0.06
N ARG A 23 -7.50 7.91 -1.17
CA ARG A 23 -6.73 9.07 -1.67
C ARG A 23 -6.75 10.20 -0.66
N GLU A 24 -7.93 10.59 -0.16
CA GLU A 24 -8.06 11.64 0.86
C GLU A 24 -7.34 11.23 2.15
N CYS A 25 -7.46 9.96 2.57
CA CYS A 25 -6.78 9.43 3.75
C CYS A 25 -5.25 9.52 3.63
N ALA A 26 -4.68 9.05 2.52
CA ALA A 26 -3.25 9.13 2.28
C ALA A 26 -2.78 10.59 2.26
N ALA A 27 -3.49 11.47 1.54
CA ALA A 27 -3.16 12.90 1.45
C ALA A 27 -3.19 13.59 2.82
N ASP A 28 -4.26 13.41 3.60
CA ASP A 28 -4.42 13.95 4.96
C ASP A 28 -3.24 13.55 5.86
N LEU A 29 -2.79 12.29 5.79
CA LEU A 29 -1.65 11.80 6.57
C LEU A 29 -0.31 12.43 6.14
N GLY A 30 -0.20 12.84 4.88
CA GLY A 30 0.97 13.56 4.36
C GLY A 30 1.01 15.02 4.79
N GLU A 31 -0.14 15.71 4.75
CA GLU A 31 -0.27 17.12 5.11
C GLU A 31 -0.31 17.35 6.62
N ASN A 32 -0.90 16.41 7.36
CA ASN A 32 -0.97 16.43 8.81
C ASN A 32 -0.37 15.16 9.41
N PRO A 33 0.98 15.08 9.51
CA PRO A 33 1.65 13.92 10.09
C PRO A 33 1.23 13.67 11.54
N SER A 34 0.74 14.69 12.25
CA SER A 34 0.23 14.59 13.63
C SER A 34 -1.21 14.07 13.74
N GLY A 35 -1.93 13.98 12.62
CA GLY A 35 -3.30 13.49 12.55
C GLY A 35 -3.39 12.03 13.00
N THR A 36 -4.34 11.74 13.87
CA THR A 36 -4.64 10.38 14.33
C THR A 36 -5.79 9.81 13.52
N LEU A 37 -5.60 8.63 12.95
CA LEU A 37 -6.69 7.81 12.41
C LEU A 37 -7.43 7.11 13.56
N PRO A 38 -8.77 6.94 13.47
CA PRO A 38 -9.50 6.04 14.37
C PRO A 38 -8.92 4.63 14.31
N ALA A 39 -8.90 3.91 15.44
CA ALA A 39 -8.34 2.57 15.52
C ALA A 39 -8.95 1.60 14.48
N VAL A 40 -10.26 1.67 14.26
CA VAL A 40 -10.97 0.88 13.24
C VAL A 40 -10.46 1.13 11.81
N ALA A 41 -10.08 2.37 11.49
CA ALA A 41 -9.52 2.70 10.18
C ALA A 41 -8.09 2.18 10.06
N VAL A 42 -7.31 2.19 11.15
CA VAL A 42 -5.97 1.59 11.19
C VAL A 42 -6.07 0.07 11.03
N GLU A 43 -6.98 -0.59 11.74
CA GLU A 43 -7.24 -2.02 11.60
C GLU A 43 -7.61 -2.36 10.16
N PHE A 44 -8.54 -1.60 9.55
CA PHE A 44 -8.90 -1.74 8.15
C PHE A 44 -7.68 -1.66 7.22
N LEU A 45 -6.83 -0.63 7.35
CA LEU A 45 -5.65 -0.48 6.49
C LEU A 45 -4.68 -1.68 6.62
N ASN A 46 -4.57 -2.26 7.81
CA ASN A 46 -3.69 -3.40 8.03
C ASN A 46 -4.29 -4.72 7.52
N SER A 47 -5.62 -4.90 7.65
CA SER A 47 -6.27 -6.19 7.40
C SER A 47 -6.96 -6.31 6.03
N TYR A 48 -7.27 -5.21 5.37
CA TYR A 48 -8.05 -5.22 4.13
C TYR A 48 -7.22 -5.75 2.96
N GLN A 49 -7.75 -6.79 2.31
CA GLN A 49 -7.22 -7.39 1.09
C GLN A 49 -8.07 -6.92 -0.08
N THR A 50 -7.41 -6.50 -1.15
CA THR A 50 -8.06 -6.07 -2.39
C THR A 50 -7.24 -6.52 -3.59
N GLU A 51 -7.93 -6.84 -4.68
CA GLU A 51 -7.32 -7.07 -6.00
C GLU A 51 -7.14 -5.75 -6.77
N ASP A 52 -7.80 -4.68 -6.33
CA ASP A 52 -7.64 -3.35 -6.89
C ASP A 52 -6.26 -2.79 -6.51
N GLN A 53 -5.37 -2.75 -7.50
CA GLN A 53 -3.99 -2.32 -7.30
C GLN A 53 -3.90 -0.85 -6.85
N VAL A 54 -4.83 0.02 -7.27
CA VAL A 54 -4.88 1.43 -6.86
C VAL A 54 -5.18 1.51 -5.36
N GLN A 55 -6.19 0.76 -4.90
CA GLN A 55 -6.51 0.70 -3.47
C GLN A 55 -5.35 0.12 -2.65
N ALA A 56 -4.74 -0.97 -3.11
CA ALA A 56 -3.58 -1.58 -2.44
C ALA A 56 -2.43 -0.57 -2.28
N ALA A 57 -2.09 0.14 -3.36
CA ALA A 57 -1.03 1.13 -3.34
C ALA A 57 -1.35 2.28 -2.36
N LEU A 58 -2.57 2.82 -2.39
CA LEU A 58 -2.98 3.88 -1.48
C LEU A 58 -2.94 3.44 0.00
N ILE A 59 -3.31 2.19 0.29
CA ILE A 59 -3.17 1.61 1.62
C ILE A 59 -1.70 1.55 2.03
N GLY A 60 -0.81 1.11 1.12
CA GLY A 60 0.63 1.11 1.34
C GLY A 60 1.17 2.51 1.66
N ILE A 61 0.76 3.53 0.91
CA ILE A 61 1.14 4.93 1.16
C ILE A 61 0.65 5.37 2.55
N ALA A 62 -0.62 5.12 2.87
CA ALA A 62 -1.22 5.49 4.15
C ALA A 62 -0.50 4.82 5.33
N LEU A 63 -0.22 3.51 5.24
CA LEU A 63 0.50 2.77 6.27
C LEU A 63 1.94 3.27 6.43
N HIS A 64 2.65 3.58 5.35
CA HIS A 64 3.99 4.16 5.41
C HIS A 64 3.99 5.50 6.19
N ARG A 65 3.05 6.39 5.84
CA ARG A 65 2.90 7.70 6.48
C ARG A 65 2.50 7.56 7.96
N LEU A 66 1.62 6.62 8.28
CA LEU A 66 1.18 6.35 9.65
C LEU A 66 2.33 5.81 10.52
N ALA A 67 3.16 4.91 9.98
CA ALA A 67 4.30 4.34 10.70
C ALA A 67 5.38 5.39 11.02
N ARG A 68 5.44 6.50 10.25
CA ARG A 68 6.46 7.56 10.35
C ARG A 68 7.90 7.01 10.33
N SER A 69 8.07 5.84 9.71
CA SER A 69 9.36 5.18 9.58
C SER A 69 10.05 5.65 8.30
N ARG A 70 11.36 5.88 8.37
CA ARG A 70 12.18 6.11 7.17
C ARG A 70 12.35 4.83 6.34
N THR A 71 12.25 3.68 6.97
CA THR A 71 12.35 2.38 6.31
C THR A 71 10.96 1.78 6.20
N PRO A 72 10.41 1.64 4.99
CA PRO A 72 9.12 0.99 4.79
C PRO A 72 9.23 -0.49 5.17
N GLN A 73 8.18 -1.01 5.80
CA GLN A 73 8.08 -2.43 6.10
C GLN A 73 7.82 -3.22 4.81
N ILE A 74 8.29 -4.46 4.74
CA ILE A 74 8.16 -5.28 3.53
C ILE A 74 6.69 -5.51 3.13
N GLY A 75 5.76 -5.62 4.09
CA GLY A 75 4.31 -5.70 3.80
C GLY A 75 3.74 -4.42 3.16
N VAL A 76 4.28 -3.25 3.52
CA VAL A 76 3.96 -1.98 2.85
C VAL A 76 4.51 -1.96 1.43
N LEU A 77 5.75 -2.43 1.25
CA LEU A 77 6.36 -2.53 -0.08
C LEU A 77 5.61 -3.50 -0.98
N ALA A 78 5.11 -4.63 -0.45
CA ALA A 78 4.29 -5.59 -1.20
C ALA A 78 3.05 -4.93 -1.83
N ARG A 79 2.38 -4.07 -1.07
CA ARG A 79 1.18 -3.33 -1.52
C ARG A 79 1.51 -2.26 -2.57
N LEU A 80 2.70 -1.66 -2.48
CA LEU A 80 3.15 -0.58 -3.36
C LEU A 80 3.86 -1.05 -4.62
N PHE A 81 4.41 -2.27 -4.62
CA PHE A 81 5.28 -2.76 -5.69
C PHE A 81 4.63 -2.63 -7.08
N PRO A 82 3.36 -3.02 -7.29
CA PRO A 82 2.72 -2.87 -8.60
C PRO A 82 2.61 -1.41 -9.05
N ALA A 83 2.58 -0.45 -8.11
CA ALA A 83 2.44 0.97 -8.42
C ALA A 83 3.65 1.56 -9.16
N LEU A 84 4.82 0.91 -9.08
CA LEU A 84 6.00 1.29 -9.87
C LEU A 84 5.74 1.19 -11.39
N PHE A 85 4.75 0.40 -11.79
CA PHE A 85 4.40 0.12 -13.18
C PHE A 85 3.06 0.76 -13.61
N MET A 86 2.43 1.58 -12.75
CA MET A 86 1.14 2.21 -13.03
C MET A 86 1.28 3.52 -13.82
N ASP A 87 1.49 3.43 -15.12
CA ASP A 87 1.57 4.62 -15.99
C ASP A 87 0.26 5.41 -16.04
N TRP A 88 -0.88 4.77 -15.78
CA TRP A 88 -2.20 5.39 -15.75
C TRP A 88 -2.51 6.12 -14.42
N GLU A 89 -1.69 5.93 -13.37
CA GLU A 89 -1.82 6.60 -12.07
C GLU A 89 -0.49 7.30 -11.69
N PRO A 90 -0.07 8.33 -12.44
CA PRO A 90 1.26 8.93 -12.31
C PRO A 90 1.52 9.52 -10.92
N HIS A 91 0.48 9.95 -10.20
CA HIS A 91 0.60 10.44 -8.83
C HIS A 91 0.94 9.34 -7.84
N ILE A 92 0.28 8.18 -7.94
CA ILE A 92 0.55 7.02 -7.07
C ILE A 92 1.92 6.44 -7.41
N ARG A 93 2.24 6.32 -8.70
CA ARG A 93 3.55 5.87 -9.15
C ARG A 93 4.68 6.72 -8.57
N LYS A 94 4.57 8.05 -8.63
CA LYS A 94 5.57 8.96 -8.07
C LYS A 94 5.76 8.80 -6.56
N GLU A 95 4.67 8.56 -5.82
CA GLU A 95 4.73 8.29 -4.38
C GLU A 95 5.40 6.95 -4.09
N ALA A 96 5.09 5.91 -4.87
CA ALA A 96 5.76 4.62 -4.78
C ALA A 96 7.26 4.75 -5.08
N GLU A 97 7.65 5.43 -6.16
CA GLU A 97 9.05 5.72 -6.48
C GLU A 97 9.78 6.46 -5.35
N ALA A 98 9.11 7.40 -4.69
CA ALA A 98 9.68 8.12 -3.55
C ALA A 98 9.87 7.22 -2.32
N ILE A 99 8.93 6.31 -2.04
CA ILE A 99 9.03 5.35 -0.92
C ILE A 99 10.09 4.27 -1.20
N PHE A 100 10.22 3.86 -2.47
CA PHE A 100 11.26 2.92 -2.92
C PHE A 100 12.62 3.58 -3.13
N ALA A 101 12.74 4.90 -2.97
CA ALA A 101 13.99 5.61 -3.21
C ALA A 101 15.13 5.05 -2.33
N GLY A 102 16.16 4.52 -2.98
CA GLY A 102 17.30 3.88 -2.31
C GLY A 102 17.11 2.40 -2.00
N LEU A 103 16.03 1.77 -2.46
CA LEU A 103 15.81 0.32 -2.42
C LEU A 103 16.04 -0.30 -3.80
N SER A 104 16.62 -1.49 -3.83
CA SER A 104 16.71 -2.32 -5.04
C SER A 104 15.38 -3.03 -5.25
N THR A 105 14.74 -2.84 -6.41
CA THR A 105 13.47 -3.49 -6.73
C THR A 105 13.62 -5.02 -6.77
N LYS A 106 14.76 -5.52 -7.23
CA LYS A 106 15.14 -6.93 -7.19
C LYS A 106 15.25 -7.47 -5.77
N ASP A 107 15.90 -6.73 -4.87
CA ASP A 107 16.08 -7.17 -3.48
C ASP A 107 14.75 -7.21 -2.75
N VAL A 108 13.86 -6.24 -3.02
CA VAL A 108 12.51 -6.22 -2.48
C VAL A 108 11.71 -7.40 -3.03
N PHE A 109 11.75 -7.65 -4.33
CA PHE A 109 11.06 -8.80 -4.93
C PHE A 109 11.57 -10.14 -4.38
N GLY A 110 12.88 -10.26 -4.14
CA GLY A 110 13.48 -11.41 -3.46
C GLY A 110 12.92 -11.61 -2.05
N GLN A 111 12.87 -10.54 -1.24
CA GLN A 111 12.27 -10.59 0.10
C GLN A 111 10.77 -10.95 0.08
N LEU A 112 10.01 -10.50 -0.92
CA LEU A 112 8.61 -10.90 -1.09
C LEU A 112 8.49 -12.39 -1.40
N THR A 113 9.37 -12.92 -2.24
CA THR A 113 9.44 -14.35 -2.56
C THR A 113 9.78 -15.19 -1.33
N GLU A 114 10.75 -14.75 -0.53
CA GLU A 114 11.11 -15.38 0.74
C GLU A 114 9.94 -15.34 1.73
N MET A 115 9.26 -14.20 1.86
CA MET A 115 8.09 -14.06 2.75
C MET A 115 7.00 -15.08 2.42
N VAL A 116 6.70 -15.29 1.14
CA VAL A 116 5.72 -16.30 0.72
C VAL A 116 6.26 -17.72 0.95
N GLY A 117 7.50 -17.99 0.56
CA GLY A 117 8.09 -19.34 0.63
C GLY A 117 8.37 -19.83 2.05
N MET A 118 8.64 -18.92 2.99
CA MET A 118 8.96 -19.21 4.40
C MET A 118 7.79 -18.94 5.35
N GLU A 119 6.61 -18.58 4.82
CA GLU A 119 5.42 -18.22 5.59
C GLU A 119 5.63 -17.09 6.61
N GLU A 120 6.54 -16.16 6.32
CA GLU A 120 6.81 -15.02 7.19
C GLU A 120 5.74 -13.93 7.04
N GLY A 121 5.68 -13.01 8.01
CA GLY A 121 4.72 -11.90 8.02
C GLY A 121 3.28 -12.31 8.35
N THR A 122 2.36 -11.37 8.15
CA THR A 122 0.91 -11.64 8.33
C THR A 122 0.33 -12.33 7.10
N GLU A 123 -0.85 -12.94 7.24
CA GLU A 123 -1.60 -13.50 6.09
C GLU A 123 -1.85 -12.44 5.00
N VAL A 124 -2.10 -11.20 5.40
CA VAL A 124 -2.34 -10.09 4.49
C VAL A 124 -1.06 -9.67 3.77
N ASP A 125 0.09 -9.66 4.45
CA ASP A 125 1.37 -9.35 3.80
C ASP A 125 1.71 -10.42 2.75
N ARG A 126 1.49 -11.69 3.07
CA ARG A 126 1.66 -12.80 2.11
C ARG A 126 0.70 -12.71 0.95
N TYR A 127 -0.56 -12.31 1.16
CA TYR A 127 -1.52 -12.08 0.09
C TYR A 127 -0.99 -11.06 -0.92
N TYR A 128 -0.50 -9.91 -0.46
CA TYR A 128 0.05 -8.90 -1.37
C TYR A 128 1.37 -9.33 -2.00
N ALA A 129 2.25 -10.01 -1.27
CA ALA A 129 3.50 -10.55 -1.81
C ALA A 129 3.24 -11.58 -2.91
N PHE A 130 2.27 -12.47 -2.71
CA PHE A 130 1.84 -13.44 -3.73
C PHE A 130 1.32 -12.75 -4.98
N ASN A 131 0.49 -11.70 -4.82
CA ASN A 131 0.00 -10.94 -5.96
C ASN A 131 1.15 -10.32 -6.77
N VAL A 132 2.16 -9.76 -6.12
CA VAL A 132 3.36 -9.23 -6.81
C VAL A 132 4.08 -10.33 -7.59
N ILE A 133 4.39 -11.45 -6.94
CA ILE A 133 5.14 -12.56 -7.56
C ILE A 133 4.37 -13.16 -8.75
N SER A 134 3.04 -13.18 -8.67
CA SER A 134 2.20 -13.72 -9.74
C SER A 134 2.01 -12.78 -10.94
N THR A 135 2.33 -11.49 -10.79
CA THR A 135 2.01 -10.46 -11.80
C THR A 135 3.22 -9.76 -12.38
N VAL A 136 4.35 -9.73 -11.67
CA VAL A 136 5.58 -9.06 -12.13
C VAL A 136 6.61 -10.09 -12.58
N ASP A 137 7.13 -9.91 -13.79
CA ASP A 137 8.26 -10.69 -14.27
C ASP A 137 9.56 -10.18 -13.63
N TYR A 138 10.42 -11.10 -13.19
CA TYR A 138 11.71 -10.74 -12.60
C TYR A 138 12.62 -10.01 -13.59
N ASP A 139 12.48 -10.32 -14.88
CA ASP A 139 13.27 -9.71 -15.96
C ASP A 139 12.90 -8.22 -16.19
N ASP A 140 11.72 -7.79 -15.74
CA ASP A 140 11.26 -6.39 -15.81
C ASP A 140 11.83 -5.52 -14.68
N LEU A 141 12.53 -6.12 -13.71
CA LEU A 141 13.09 -5.41 -12.57
C LEU A 141 14.44 -4.77 -12.93
N THR A 142 14.59 -3.48 -12.62
CA THR A 142 15.86 -2.74 -12.80
C THR A 142 16.76 -2.94 -11.58
#